data_AF-A0A920QBL8-F1
#
_entry.id   AF-A0A920QBL8-F1
#
_cell.length_a   1.000
_cell.length_b   1.000
_cell.length_c   1.000
_cell.angle_alpha   90.00
_cell.angle_beta   90.00
_cell.angle_gamma   90.00
#
_symmetry.space_group_name_H-M   'P 1'
#
loop_
_entity.id
_entity.type
_entity.pdbx_description
1 polymer ?
#
loop_
_entity_poly.entity_id
_entity_poly.type
_entity_poly.pdbx_seq_one_letter_code
_entity_poly.pdbx_strand_id
1 'polypeptide(L)' 'MVADIKHGRAVQISEMTCINENLENKEKIYFKKENTPKQAKVTDSNHNLVAIGQIIWENDMNFFKPSKVFI' A
#
# COMPACT_ATOMS: atom_id res chain seq x y z
N MET A 1 -6.38 10.18 2.50
CA MET A 1 -5.51 9.03 2.18
C MET A 1 -4.04 9.42 2.07
N VAL A 2 -3.57 10.09 1.01
CA VAL A 2 -2.15 10.48 0.89
C VAL A 2 -1.72 11.45 1.99
N ALA A 3 -2.58 12.40 2.35
CA ALA A 3 -2.34 13.30 3.48
C ALA A 3 -2.17 12.53 4.80
N ASP A 4 -2.99 11.52 5.06
CA ASP A 4 -2.89 10.70 6.29
C ASP A 4 -1.61 9.86 6.32
N ILE A 5 -1.22 9.28 5.18
CA ILE A 5 0.06 8.59 5.01
C ILE A 5 1.23 9.54 5.29
N LYS A 6 1.16 10.78 4.80
CA LYS A 6 2.20 11.79 5.05
C LYS A 6 2.36 12.14 6.54
N HIS A 7 1.32 11.95 7.34
CA HIS A 7 1.35 12.08 8.80
C HIS A 7 1.71 10.76 9.52
N GLY A 8 2.14 9.73 8.79
CA GLY A 8 2.52 8.42 9.34
C GLY A 8 1.33 7.58 9.84
N ARG A 9 0.09 7.93 9.48
CA ARG A 9 -1.09 7.17 9.91
C ARG A 9 -1.30 5.95 9.02
N ALA A 10 -1.77 4.87 9.63
CA ALA A 10 -2.29 3.74 8.88
C ALA A 10 -3.56 4.14 8.14
N VAL A 11 -3.70 3.72 6.89
CA VAL A 11 -4.87 4.02 6.07
C VAL A 11 -5.50 2.73 5.55
N GLN A 12 -6.82 2.67 5.59
CA GLN A 12 -7.56 1.57 4.98
C GLN A 12 -7.37 1.61 3.45
N ILE A 13 -7.17 0.43 2.86
CA ILE A 13 -7.05 0.27 1.42
C ILE A 13 -8.15 -0.69 0.92
N SER A 14 -8.94 -0.23 -0.05
CA SER A 14 -10.06 -1.01 -0.60
C SER A 14 -9.69 -1.75 -1.88
N GLU A 15 -8.87 -1.13 -2.73
CA GLU A 15 -8.36 -1.70 -3.97
C GLU A 15 -6.92 -1.26 -4.17
N MET A 16 -6.03 -2.19 -4.53
CA MET A 16 -4.64 -1.88 -4.85
C MET A 16 -4.26 -2.52 -6.17
N THR A 17 -3.89 -1.68 -7.14
CA THR A 17 -3.32 -2.15 -8.40
C THR A 17 -1.83 -2.29 -8.21
N CYS A 18 -1.32 -3.52 -8.17
CA CYS A 18 0.13 -3.72 -8.27
C CYS A 18 0.53 -3.62 -9.74
N ILE A 19 1.59 -2.87 -10.02
CA ILE A 19 2.28 -2.96 -11.30
C ILE A 19 3.49 -3.84 -11.01
N ASN A 20 3.46 -5.09 -11.47
CA ASN A 20 4.63 -5.93 -11.42
C ASN A 20 5.54 -5.48 -12.57
N GLU A 21 6.72 -4.95 -12.27
CA GLU A 21 7.64 -4.39 -13.28
C GLU A 21 8.09 -5.45 -14.32
N ASN A 22 7.84 -6.74 -14.06
CA ASN A 22 8.12 -7.86 -14.98
C ASN A 22 6.92 -8.38 -15.78
N LEU A 23 5.70 -7.87 -15.55
CA LEU A 23 4.50 -8.39 -16.21
C LEU A 23 3.55 -7.22 -16.52
N GLU A 24 3.28 -6.94 -17.79
CA GLU A 24 2.31 -5.93 -18.24
C GLU A 24 0.86 -6.16 -17.74
N ASN A 25 0.64 -7.24 -16.97
CA ASN A 25 -0.65 -7.56 -16.36
C ASN A 25 -0.81 -6.86 -15.01
N LYS A 26 -1.76 -5.93 -14.97
CA LYS A 26 -2.34 -5.39 -13.73
C LYS A 26 -3.18 -6.48 -13.06
N GLU A 27 -2.55 -7.36 -12.30
CA GLU A 27 -3.29 -8.31 -11.47
C GLU A 27 -3.96 -7.59 -10.29
N LYS A 28 -5.26 -7.83 -10.11
CA LYS A 28 -5.94 -7.48 -8.87
C LYS A 28 -5.43 -8.42 -7.77
N ILE A 29 -4.45 -7.97 -7.01
CA ILE A 29 -3.99 -8.72 -5.84
C ILE A 29 -5.00 -8.50 -4.70
N TYR A 30 -5.67 -9.59 -4.31
CA TYR A 30 -6.44 -9.63 -3.08
C TYR A 30 -5.49 -9.95 -1.92
N PHE A 31 -5.19 -8.95 -1.09
CA PHE A 31 -4.51 -9.18 0.18
C PHE A 31 -5.49 -9.85 1.12
N LYS A 32 -5.21 -11.12 1.47
CA LYS A 32 -5.93 -11.89 2.50
C LYS A 32 -5.08 -11.92 3.76
N LYS A 33 -5.69 -12.19 4.92
CA LYS A 33 -5.00 -12.37 6.21
C LYS A 33 -3.74 -13.24 6.11
N GLU A 34 -3.82 -14.35 5.38
CA GLU A 34 -2.73 -15.32 5.17
C GLU A 34 -1.52 -14.77 4.40
N ASN A 35 -1.71 -13.71 3.61
CA ASN A 35 -0.68 -13.10 2.76
C ASN A 35 -0.19 -11.75 3.30
N THR A 36 -0.44 -11.47 4.59
CA THR A 36 0.01 -10.27 5.30
C THR A 36 0.85 -10.64 6.53
N PRO A 37 1.86 -9.85 6.93
CA PRO A 37 2.22 -8.53 6.39
C PRO A 37 2.99 -8.61 5.06
N LYS A 38 2.73 -7.69 4.13
CA LYS A 38 3.43 -7.60 2.84
C LYS A 38 4.00 -6.21 2.62
N GLN A 39 5.24 -6.12 2.19
CA GLN A 39 5.87 -4.82 1.90
C GLN A 39 5.20 -4.12 0.72
N ALA A 40 5.03 -2.80 0.83
CA ALA A 40 4.43 -1.97 -0.19
C ALA A 40 5.09 -0.58 -0.28
N LYS A 41 5.07 -0.01 -1.49
CA LYS A 41 5.45 1.38 -1.79
C LYS A 41 4.20 2.16 -2.20
N VAL A 42 4.07 3.39 -1.74
CA VAL A 42 3.02 4.33 -2.16
C VAL A 42 3.66 5.43 -2.98
N THR A 43 3.15 5.64 -4.19
CA THR A 43 3.51 6.75 -5.07
C THR A 43 2.36 7.72 -5.25
N ASP A 44 2.66 8.98 -5.54
CA ASP A 44 1.64 9.93 -6.01
C ASP A 44 1.30 9.71 -7.50
N SER A 45 0.44 10.56 -8.05
CA SER A 45 0.05 10.52 -9.47
C SER A 45 1.19 10.82 -10.44
N ASN A 46 2.28 11.44 -9.96
CA ASN A 46 3.48 11.74 -10.74
C ASN A 46 4.55 10.65 -10.57
N HIS A 47 4.20 9.50 -9.96
CA HIS A 47 5.10 8.41 -9.63
C HIS A 47 6.21 8.75 -8.62
N ASN A 48 6.09 9.86 -7.89
CA ASN A 48 7.02 10.17 -6.81
C ASN A 48 6.77 9.24 -5.63
N LEU A 49 7.84 8.71 -5.04
CA LEU A 49 7.74 7.88 -3.84
C LEU A 49 7.29 8.75 -2.64
N VAL A 50 6.13 8.44 -2.07
CA VAL A 50 5.56 9.16 -0.92
C VAL A 50 5.82 8.41 0.39
N ALA A 51 5.73 7.08 0.37
CA ALA A 51 5.96 6.27 1.56
C ALA A 51 6.35 4.84 1.22
N ILE A 52 7.05 4.21 2.16
CA ILE A 52 7.25 2.77 2.22
C ILE A 52 6.65 2.24 3.51
N GLY A 53 6.13 1.02 3.47
CA GLY A 53 5.48 0.41 4.62
C GLY A 53 5.03 -1.01 4.35
N GLN A 54 4.06 -1.44 5.15
CA GLN A 54 3.51 -2.79 5.06
C GLN A 54 1.99 -2.73 4.94
N ILE A 55 1.44 -3.63 4.14
CA ILE A 55 0.01 -3.93 4.12
C ILE A 55 -0.25 -4.99 5.18
N ILE A 56 -1.18 -4.71 6.08
CA ILE A 56 -1.62 -5.58 7.16
C ILE A 56 -3.12 -5.85 7.03
N TRP A 57 -3.56 -7.00 7.52
CA TRP A 57 -4.97 -7.36 7.64
C TRP A 57 -5.43 -7.19 9.09
N GLU A 58 -6.41 -6.35 9.33
CA GLU A 58 -6.98 -6.07 10.65
C GLU A 58 -8.48 -5.84 10.53
N ASN A 59 -9.29 -6.40 11.44
CA ASN A 59 -10.77 -6.27 11.41
C ASN A 59 -11.41 -6.54 10.05
N ASP A 60 -11.00 -7.62 9.38
CA ASP A 60 -11.47 -8.02 8.05
C ASP A 60 -11.25 -6.99 6.93
N MET A 61 -10.31 -6.07 7.15
CA MET A 61 -9.94 -5.02 6.23
C MET A 61 -8.42 -4.96 6.04
N ASN A 62 -8.01 -4.42 4.88
CA ASN A 62 -6.61 -4.18 4.58
C ASN A 62 -6.23 -2.75 4.98
N PHE A 63 -5.07 -2.60 5.61
CA PHE A 63 -4.49 -1.31 5.96
C PHE A 63 -3.06 -1.20 5.45
N PHE A 64 -2.69 -0.05 4.91
CA PHE A 64 -1.30 0.30 4.69
C PHE A 64 -0.78 1.03 5.93
N LYS A 65 0.23 0.46 6.59
CA LYS A 65 0.94 1.04 7.72
C LYS A 65 2.30 1.58 7.24
N PRO A 66 2.49 2.91 7.18
CA PRO A 66 3.77 3.49 6.75
C PRO A 66 4.87 3.19 7.78
N SER A 67 6.05 2.81 7.31
CA SER A 67 7.28 2.71 8.10
C SER A 67 8.17 3.94 7.92
N LYS A 68 8.14 4.55 6.73
CA LYS A 68 8.86 5.78 6.42
C LYS A 68 8.09 6.58 5.38
N VAL A 69 8.02 7.88 5.61
CA VAL A 69 7.37 8.86 4.73
C VAL A 69 8.46 9.73 4.12
N PHE A 70 8.33 10.02 2.82
CA PHE A 70 9.16 10.93 2.07
C PHE A 70 8.29 12.16 1.76
N ILE A 71 8.66 13.31 2.32
CA ILE A 71 7.93 14.58 2.20
C ILE A 71 8.62 15.44 1.16
#